data_AF-A0A1Y2AHY2-F1
#
_entry.id   AF-A0A1Y2AHY2-F1
#
_cell.length_a   1.000
_cell.length_b   1.000
_cell.length_c   1.000
_cell.angle_alpha   90.00
_cell.angle_beta   90.00
_cell.angle_gamma   90.00
#
_symmetry.space_group_name_H-M   'P 1'
#
loop_
_entity.id
_entity.type
_entity.pdbx_description
1 polymer ?
#
loop_
_entity_poly.entity_id
_entity_poly.type
_entity_poly.pdbx_seq_one_letter_code
_entity_poly.pdbx_strand_id
1 'polypeptide(L)'
;MDEADILADRKLILNKGKIRCLGTSLYLKNHFNMKYNLEIETNDRARVHKLIQNYVQNAIYVENKENNQQNNRRESFKYHTWRLPLKLSYKFSALLNNLEYCSDNNNFIKKIALFMPTLEELFIRLEDETYDNEDYDNRHTDNDRYILNTDSHLPRLDPVEKPSSLKILHHLISNRLNIFLKDNQYISNAILQPAVISTLL
;
A
#
# COMPACT_ATOMS: atom_id res chain seq x y z
N MET A 1 5.38 3.19 -3.15
CA MET A 1 4.50 2.02 -3.41
C MET A 1 4.51 1.64 -4.89
N ASP A 2 4.53 2.62 -5.79
CA ASP A 2 4.45 2.41 -7.25
C ASP A 2 5.62 1.62 -7.83
N GLU A 3 6.86 1.87 -7.37
CA GLU A 3 8.03 1.10 -7.79
C GLU A 3 7.86 -0.39 -7.47
N ALA A 4 7.38 -0.72 -6.26
CA ALA A 4 7.09 -2.09 -5.89
C ALA A 4 5.92 -2.67 -6.72
N ASP A 5 4.89 -1.89 -7.03
CA ASP A 5 3.78 -2.32 -7.89
C ASP A 5 4.30 -2.78 -9.27
N ILE A 6 5.23 -2.02 -9.86
CA ILE A 6 5.80 -2.25 -11.19
C ILE A 6 6.87 -3.34 -11.20
N LEU A 7 7.80 -3.33 -10.25
CA LEU A 7 9.01 -4.16 -10.31
C LEU A 7 8.90 -5.50 -9.60
N ALA A 8 8.04 -5.63 -8.58
CA ALA A 8 7.98 -6.85 -7.77
C ALA A 8 6.86 -7.80 -8.20
N ASP A 9 7.15 -9.10 -8.29
CA ASP A 9 6.14 -10.11 -8.60
C ASP A 9 5.11 -10.28 -7.47
N ARG A 10 5.60 -10.27 -6.22
CA ARG A 10 4.80 -10.43 -5.00
C ARG A 10 5.19 -9.38 -3.97
N LYS A 11 4.20 -8.90 -3.23
CA LYS A 11 4.32 -7.86 -2.21
C LYS A 11 3.86 -8.42 -0.87
N LEU A 12 4.68 -8.17 0.16
CA LEU A 12 4.39 -8.49 1.55
C LEU A 12 4.10 -7.18 2.28
N ILE A 13 2.94 -7.08 2.93
CA ILE A 13 2.62 -5.95 3.80
C ILE A 13 2.77 -6.40 5.25
N LEU A 14 3.63 -5.68 5.97
CA LEU A 14 3.91 -5.87 7.39
C LEU A 14 3.24 -4.77 8.19
N ASN A 15 2.64 -5.13 9.33
CA ASN A 15 2.13 -4.17 10.30
C ASN A 15 2.50 -4.65 11.72
N LYS A 16 3.03 -3.76 12.57
CA LYS A 16 3.51 -4.05 13.94
C LYS A 16 4.35 -5.35 14.04
N GLY A 17 5.25 -5.55 13.08
CA GLY A 17 6.14 -6.71 13.03
C GLY A 17 5.48 -8.04 12.63
N LYS A 18 4.20 -8.03 12.24
CA LYS A 18 3.46 -9.20 11.75
C LYS A 18 3.14 -9.07 10.27
N ILE A 19 3.08 -10.20 9.57
CA ILE A 19 2.63 -10.27 8.19
C ILE A 19 1.10 -10.11 8.15
N ARG A 20 0.61 -9.08 7.46
CA ARG A 20 -0.82 -8.85 7.25
C ARG A 20 -1.33 -9.52 5.98
N CYS A 21 -0.58 -9.40 4.88
CA CYS A 21 -0.92 -10.05 3.61
C CYS A 21 0.30 -10.21 2.69
N LEU A 22 0.23 -11.21 1.81
CA LEU A 22 1.24 -11.51 0.79
C LEU A 22 0.55 -11.88 -0.52
N GLY A 23 0.95 -11.25 -1.64
CA GLY A 23 0.41 -11.62 -2.95
C GLY A 23 0.84 -10.69 -4.07
N THR A 24 0.34 -10.95 -5.29
CA THR A 24 0.48 -10.01 -6.41
C THR A 24 -0.38 -8.78 -6.16
N SER A 25 -0.09 -7.64 -6.80
CA SER A 25 -0.88 -6.42 -6.60
C SER A 25 -2.35 -6.60 -6.94
N LEU A 26 -2.64 -7.27 -8.06
CA LEU A 26 -4.02 -7.54 -8.47
C LEU A 26 -4.74 -8.43 -7.45
N TYR A 27 -4.06 -9.45 -6.93
CA TYR A 27 -4.61 -10.32 -5.89
C TYR A 27 -4.94 -9.53 -4.63
N LEU A 28 -3.98 -8.73 -4.13
CA LEU A 28 -4.17 -7.91 -2.93
C LEU A 28 -5.34 -6.92 -3.11
N LYS A 29 -5.35 -6.16 -4.22
CA LYS A 29 -6.42 -5.20 -4.53
C LYS A 29 -7.79 -5.88 -4.63
N ASN A 30 -7.87 -7.08 -5.23
CA ASN A 30 -9.11 -7.85 -5.32
C ASN A 30 -9.57 -8.41 -3.98
N HIS A 31 -8.65 -8.96 -3.19
CA HIS A 31 -8.95 -9.60 -1.91
C HIS A 31 -9.51 -8.59 -0.90
N PHE A 32 -8.88 -7.42 -0.80
CA PHE A 32 -9.34 -6.32 0.05
C PHE A 32 -10.47 -5.50 -0.57
N ASN A 33 -11.21 -6.08 -1.53
CA ASN A 33 -12.39 -5.51 -2.17
C ASN A 33 -12.22 -4.05 -2.61
N MET A 34 -11.03 -3.70 -3.12
CA MET A 34 -10.77 -2.39 -3.68
C MET A 34 -11.66 -2.15 -4.90
N LYS A 35 -11.80 -0.89 -5.29
CA LYS A 35 -12.71 -0.45 -6.35
C LYS A 35 -12.01 0.58 -7.23
N TYR A 36 -12.34 0.59 -8.50
CA TYR A 36 -11.96 1.68 -9.40
C TYR A 36 -12.79 2.91 -9.09
N ASN A 37 -12.23 4.10 -9.23
CA ASN A 37 -12.99 5.34 -9.18
C ASN A 37 -13.26 5.81 -10.62
N LEU A 38 -14.52 5.78 -11.04
CA LEU A 38 -14.98 6.35 -12.29
C LEU A 38 -15.50 7.76 -12.01
N GLU A 39 -14.79 8.77 -12.49
CA GLU A 39 -15.15 10.17 -12.36
C GLU A 39 -15.76 10.68 -13.66
N ILE A 40 -16.92 11.32 -13.56
CA ILE A 40 -17.62 11.87 -14.71
C ILE A 40 -18.06 13.30 -14.39
N GLU A 41 -17.69 14.23 -15.27
CA GLU A 41 -18.21 15.59 -15.27
C GLU A 41 -19.55 15.59 -16.03
N THR A 42 -20.65 15.75 -15.30
CA THR A 42 -22.01 15.72 -15.88
C THR A 42 -22.94 16.74 -15.22
N ASN A 43 -23.96 17.18 -15.95
CA ASN A 43 -25.09 17.94 -15.42
C ASN A 43 -26.31 17.05 -15.08
N ASP A 44 -26.33 15.79 -15.54
CA ASP A 44 -27.40 14.82 -15.27
C ASP A 44 -26.86 13.54 -14.64
N ARG A 45 -26.61 13.63 -13.33
CA ARG A 45 -26.14 12.51 -12.50
C ARG A 45 -27.10 11.32 -12.55
N ALA A 46 -28.40 11.54 -12.58
CA ALA A 46 -29.40 10.47 -12.49
C ALA A 46 -29.37 9.59 -13.74
N ARG A 47 -29.25 10.20 -14.91
CA ARG A 47 -29.12 9.48 -16.18
C ARG A 47 -27.80 8.70 -16.27
N VAL A 48 -26.69 9.32 -15.88
CA VAL A 48 -25.38 8.63 -15.82
C VAL A 48 -25.44 7.44 -14.86
N HIS A 49 -26.03 7.61 -13.68
CA HIS A 49 -26.15 6.54 -12.70
C HIS A 49 -26.93 5.33 -13.23
N LYS A 50 -28.07 5.56 -13.91
CA LYS A 50 -28.84 4.49 -14.56
C LYS A 50 -28.03 3.77 -15.62
N LEU A 51 -27.27 4.50 -16.42
CA LEU A 51 -26.41 3.92 -17.46
C LEU A 51 -25.33 3.03 -16.83
N ILE A 52 -24.65 3.51 -15.78
CA ILE A 52 -23.65 2.73 -15.06
C ILE A 52 -24.27 1.46 -14.45
N GLN A 53 -25.44 1.56 -13.82
CA GLN A 53 -26.13 0.42 -13.22
C GLN A 53 -26.50 -0.68 -14.21
N ASN A 54 -26.78 -0.33 -15.47
CA ASN A 54 -27.06 -1.32 -16.53
C ASN A 54 -25.87 -2.24 -16.79
N TYR A 55 -24.64 -1.74 -16.65
CA TYR A 55 -23.42 -2.53 -16.84
C TYR A 55 -22.89 -3.10 -15.52
N VAL A 56 -22.90 -2.28 -14.46
CA VAL A 56 -22.28 -2.55 -13.16
C VAL A 56 -23.31 -2.24 -12.05
N GLN A 57 -24.13 -3.23 -11.73
CA GLN A 57 -25.21 -3.09 -10.73
C GLN A 57 -24.70 -2.73 -9.33
N ASN A 58 -23.50 -3.19 -8.96
CA ASN A 58 -22.89 -2.97 -7.65
C ASN A 58 -22.02 -1.69 -7.59
N ALA A 59 -22.20 -0.76 -8.52
CA ALA A 59 -21.50 0.52 -8.51
C ALA A 59 -22.00 1.40 -7.37
N ILE A 60 -21.07 1.93 -6.57
CA ILE A 60 -21.40 2.78 -5.42
C ILE A 60 -21.11 4.22 -5.79
N TYR A 61 -22.13 5.08 -5.74
CA TYR A 61 -21.92 6.52 -5.90
C TYR A 61 -21.28 7.11 -4.64
N VAL A 62 -20.25 7.94 -4.83
CA VAL A 62 -19.57 8.69 -3.78
C VAL A 62 -19.80 10.18 -4.04
N GLU A 63 -20.38 10.86 -3.05
CA GLU A 63 -20.62 12.29 -3.14
C GLU A 63 -19.37 13.09 -2.77
N ASN A 64 -18.88 13.90 -3.71
CA ASN A 64 -17.75 14.79 -3.47
C ASN A 64 -18.22 16.02 -2.69
N LYS A 65 -17.75 16.17 -1.44
CA LYS A 65 -18.13 17.27 -0.53
C LYS A 65 -17.73 18.66 -1.06
N GLU A 66 -16.74 18.74 -1.94
CA GLU A 66 -16.27 19.99 -2.55
C GLU A 66 -17.29 20.63 -3.50
N ASN A 67 -18.23 19.84 -4.04
CA ASN A 67 -19.27 20.32 -4.96
C ASN A 67 -20.35 21.21 -4.31
N ASN A 68 -20.35 21.33 -2.97
CA ASN A 68 -21.33 22.10 -2.20
C ASN A 68 -20.91 23.56 -1.95
N GLN A 69 -19.67 23.94 -2.26
CA GLN A 69 -19.18 25.31 -2.02
C GLN A 69 -19.38 26.27 -3.21
N GLN A 70 -19.76 25.77 -4.40
CA GLN A 70 -20.08 26.58 -5.59
C GLN A 70 -21.60 26.71 -5.80
N ASN A 71 -22.31 27.32 -4.85
CA ASN A 71 -23.78 27.40 -4.88
C ASN A 71 -24.39 28.58 -5.65
N ASN A 72 -23.65 29.30 -6.49
CA ASN A 72 -24.19 30.54 -7.12
C ASN A 72 -24.11 30.63 -8.66
N ARG A 73 -23.92 29.53 -9.40
CA ARG A 73 -24.05 29.57 -10.88
C ARG A 73 -24.91 28.41 -11.40
N ARG A 74 -25.88 28.79 -12.24
CA ARG A 74 -26.86 27.94 -12.93
C ARG A 74 -26.19 26.71 -13.56
N GLU A 75 -26.74 25.52 -13.30
CA GLU A 75 -26.50 24.25 -14.02
C GLU A 75 -25.06 24.02 -14.51
N SER A 76 -24.07 24.23 -13.63
CA SER A 76 -22.69 23.88 -13.96
C SER A 76 -22.50 22.37 -13.87
N PHE A 77 -21.82 21.81 -14.86
CA PHE A 77 -21.36 20.43 -14.81
C PHE A 77 -20.53 20.20 -13.55
N LYS A 78 -20.80 19.10 -12.84
CA LYS A 78 -20.11 18.73 -11.59
C LYS A 78 -19.41 17.39 -11.76
N TYR A 79 -18.31 17.21 -11.05
CA TYR A 79 -17.62 15.92 -10.99
C TYR A 79 -18.35 14.99 -10.03
N HIS A 80 -18.70 13.82 -10.53
CA HIS A 80 -19.37 12.76 -9.80
C HIS A 80 -18.52 11.50 -9.87
N THR A 81 -18.36 10.82 -8.73
CA THR A 81 -17.48 9.64 -8.64
C THR A 81 -18.32 8.39 -8.36
N TRP A 82 -18.11 7.33 -9.14
CA TRP A 82 -18.68 6.01 -8.92
C TRP A 82 -17.58 4.99 -8.67
N ARG A 83 -17.68 4.25 -7.57
CA ARG A 83 -16.78 3.16 -7.22
C ARG A 83 -17.23 1.86 -7.88
N LEU A 84 -16.42 1.35 -8.81
CA LEU A 84 -16.71 0.15 -9.58
C LEU A 84 -15.93 -1.07 -9.04
N PRO A 85 -16.56 -2.24 -8.85
CA PRO A 85 -15.86 -3.44 -8.39
C PRO A 85 -14.82 -3.96 -9.38
N LEU A 86 -13.64 -4.36 -8.90
CA LEU A 86 -12.56 -4.90 -9.76
C LEU A 86 -12.99 -6.16 -10.53
N LYS A 87 -13.83 -7.01 -9.91
CA LYS A 87 -14.33 -8.27 -10.51
C LYS A 87 -15.14 -8.05 -11.80
N LEU A 88 -15.63 -6.83 -12.04
CA LEU A 88 -16.43 -6.47 -13.22
C LEU A 88 -15.62 -5.67 -14.25
N SER A 89 -14.29 -5.67 -14.16
CA SER A 89 -13.40 -4.95 -15.09
C SER A 89 -13.63 -5.30 -16.56
N TYR A 90 -13.99 -6.56 -16.85
CA TYR A 90 -14.31 -7.02 -18.21
C TYR A 90 -15.51 -6.27 -18.85
N LYS A 91 -16.41 -5.68 -18.05
CA LYS A 91 -17.54 -4.88 -18.54
C LYS A 91 -17.19 -3.41 -18.77
N PHE A 92 -16.03 -2.96 -18.28
CA PHE A 92 -15.71 -1.53 -18.30
C PHE A 92 -15.48 -1.01 -19.71
N SER A 93 -14.92 -1.81 -20.62
CA SER A 93 -14.79 -1.41 -22.02
C SER A 93 -16.16 -1.09 -22.64
N ALA A 94 -17.15 -1.97 -22.48
CA ALA A 94 -18.50 -1.72 -22.97
C ALA A 94 -19.16 -0.50 -22.32
N LEU A 95 -18.98 -0.33 -21.01
CA LEU A 95 -19.47 0.83 -20.26
C LEU A 95 -18.85 2.15 -20.77
N LEU A 96 -17.53 2.21 -20.89
CA LEU A 96 -16.79 3.40 -21.30
C LEU A 96 -17.15 3.82 -22.73
N ASN A 97 -17.23 2.87 -23.67
CA ASN A 97 -17.66 3.15 -25.04
C ASN A 97 -19.07 3.79 -25.08
N ASN A 98 -19.99 3.34 -24.23
CA ASN A 98 -21.34 3.91 -24.15
C ASN A 98 -21.35 5.30 -23.50
N LEU A 99 -20.49 5.54 -22.51
CA LEU A 99 -20.33 6.84 -21.88
C LEU A 99 -19.72 7.86 -22.86
N GLU A 100 -18.69 7.46 -23.63
CA GLU A 100 -18.08 8.27 -24.69
C GLU A 100 -19.10 8.60 -25.78
N TYR A 101 -19.87 7.60 -26.26
CA TYR A 101 -20.95 7.84 -27.21
C TYR A 101 -22.01 8.84 -26.70
N CYS A 102 -22.33 8.79 -25.40
CA CYS A 102 -23.24 9.76 -24.79
C CYS A 102 -22.62 11.16 -24.66
N SER A 103 -21.31 11.24 -24.44
CA SER A 103 -20.56 12.50 -24.43
C SER A 103 -20.67 13.20 -25.77
N ASP A 104 -20.49 12.47 -26.87
CA ASP A 104 -20.49 13.05 -28.22
C ASP A 104 -21.89 13.44 -28.72
N ASN A 105 -22.92 12.63 -28.41
CA ASN A 105 -24.25 12.82 -29.01
C ASN A 105 -25.22 13.63 -28.14
N ASN A 106 -25.13 13.49 -26.82
CA ASN A 106 -26.15 14.03 -25.91
C ASN A 106 -25.64 15.19 -25.04
N ASN A 107 -24.35 15.53 -25.10
CA ASN A 107 -23.69 16.67 -24.44
C ASN A 107 -23.90 16.81 -22.91
N PHE A 108 -24.52 15.83 -22.24
CA PHE A 108 -24.72 15.85 -20.78
C PHE A 108 -23.51 15.32 -20.02
N ILE A 109 -22.52 14.75 -20.72
CA ILE A 109 -21.22 14.33 -20.19
C ILE A 109 -20.16 15.19 -20.88
N LYS A 110 -19.19 15.70 -20.12
CA LYS A 110 -18.06 16.47 -20.66
C LYS A 110 -16.73 15.74 -20.59
N LYS A 111 -16.48 15.10 -19.46
CA LYS A 111 -15.21 14.42 -19.17
C LYS A 111 -15.48 13.13 -18.43
N ILE A 112 -14.68 12.13 -18.75
CA ILE A 112 -14.70 10.81 -18.13
C ILE A 112 -13.24 10.49 -17.75
N ALA A 113 -13.03 10.05 -16.52
CA ALA A 113 -11.73 9.58 -16.05
C ALA A 113 -11.92 8.30 -15.22
N LEU A 114 -11.06 7.32 -15.44
CA LEU A 114 -11.07 6.06 -14.69
C LEU A 114 -9.76 5.90 -13.94
N PHE A 115 -9.84 5.79 -12.63
CA PHE A 115 -8.68 5.61 -11.75
C PHE A 115 -8.66 4.20 -11.15
N MET A 116 -7.51 3.55 -11.26
CA MET A 116 -7.26 2.24 -10.66
C MET A 116 -6.90 2.40 -9.19
N PRO A 117 -7.34 1.48 -8.29
CA PRO A 117 -6.85 1.48 -6.92
C PRO A 117 -5.33 1.25 -6.86
N THR A 118 -4.66 1.99 -5.98
CA THR A 118 -3.21 1.93 -5.78
C THR A 118 -2.85 1.03 -4.61
N LEU A 119 -1.61 0.51 -4.58
CA LEU A 119 -1.13 -0.20 -3.39
C LEU A 119 -0.99 0.72 -2.18
N GLU A 120 -0.78 2.01 -2.41
CA GLU A 120 -0.73 3.01 -1.33
C GLU A 120 -2.08 3.19 -0.64
N GLU A 121 -3.18 3.28 -1.40
CA GLU A 121 -4.53 3.32 -0.81
C GLU A 121 -4.81 2.06 0.01
N LEU A 122 -4.37 0.89 -0.47
CA LEU A 122 -4.49 -0.36 0.29
C LEU A 122 -3.70 -0.30 1.60
N PHE A 123 -2.47 0.20 1.54
CA PHE A 123 -1.61 0.28 2.71
C PHE A 123 -2.20 1.18 3.80
N ILE A 124 -2.70 2.36 3.43
CA ILE A 124 -3.37 3.28 4.37
C ILE A 124 -4.60 2.61 4.99
N ARG A 125 -5.43 1.95 4.18
CA ARG A 125 -6.62 1.23 4.68
C ARG A 125 -6.27 0.14 5.70
N LEU A 126 -5.17 -0.59 5.47
CA LEU A 126 -4.70 -1.64 6.37
C LEU A 126 -4.13 -1.10 7.69
N GLU A 127 -3.70 0.16 7.73
CA GLU A 127 -3.27 0.82 8.95
C GLU A 127 -4.49 1.23 9.79
N ASP A 128 -5.49 1.85 9.16
CA ASP A 128 -6.73 2.29 9.83
C ASP A 128 -7.50 1.13 10.48
N GLU A 129 -7.60 -0.02 9.80
CA GLU A 129 -8.25 -1.22 10.34
C GLU A 129 -7.58 -1.78 11.62
N THR A 130 -6.33 -1.40 11.92
CA THR A 130 -5.63 -1.91 13.11
C THR A 130 -5.86 -1.11 14.38
N TYR A 131 -6.44 0.09 14.30
CA TYR A 131 -6.81 0.86 15.49
C TYR A 131 -8.12 0.37 16.12
N ASP A 132 -9.06 -0.16 15.33
CA ASP A 132 -10.37 -0.61 15.82
C ASP A 132 -10.36 -2.02 16.46
N ASN A 133 -9.30 -2.80 16.23
CA ASN A 133 -9.22 -4.21 16.64
C ASN A 133 -8.35 -4.48 17.89
N GLU A 134 -7.73 -3.46 18.49
CA GLU A 134 -6.94 -3.64 19.72
C GLU A 134 -7.77 -3.57 21.01
N ASP A 135 -9.05 -3.17 20.95
CA ASP A 135 -9.94 -3.03 22.11
C ASP A 135 -11.08 -4.08 22.21
N TYR A 136 -11.21 -5.00 21.25
CA TYR A 136 -12.24 -6.06 21.33
C TYR A 136 -11.61 -7.46 21.31
N ASP A 137 -11.32 -7.94 22.51
CA ASP A 137 -11.22 -9.36 22.78
C ASP A 137 -12.59 -10.04 22.54
N ASN A 138 -12.56 -11.16 21.83
CA ASN A 138 -13.61 -12.17 21.70
C ASN A 138 -14.91 -11.86 20.91
N ARG A 139 -15.02 -12.54 19.75
CA ARG A 139 -16.20 -13.14 19.07
C ARG A 139 -16.80 -12.39 17.85
N HIS A 140 -16.73 -13.08 16.70
CA HIS A 140 -17.46 -12.90 15.41
C HIS A 140 -16.80 -11.87 14.45
N THR A 141 -16.49 -12.12 13.17
CA THR A 141 -17.04 -13.04 12.15
C THR A 141 -15.98 -13.36 11.07
N ASP A 142 -16.03 -14.56 10.51
CA ASP A 142 -15.08 -15.28 9.65
C ASP A 142 -14.58 -14.64 8.31
N ASN A 143 -14.79 -13.35 8.03
CA ASN A 143 -14.51 -12.81 6.68
C ASN A 143 -13.16 -12.11 6.48
N ASP A 144 -12.48 -11.66 7.54
CA ASP A 144 -11.20 -10.91 7.43
C ASP A 144 -9.99 -11.76 7.86
N ARG A 145 -9.94 -13.02 7.41
CA ARG A 145 -8.77 -13.87 7.63
C ARG A 145 -7.54 -13.21 6.99
N TYR A 146 -6.61 -12.78 7.86
CA TYR A 146 -5.22 -12.49 7.50
C TYR A 146 -4.74 -13.53 6.47
N ILE A 147 -4.24 -13.08 5.31
CA ILE A 147 -3.78 -14.00 4.25
C ILE A 147 -2.44 -14.58 4.66
N LEU A 148 -2.51 -15.61 5.49
CA LEU A 148 -1.49 -16.62 5.64
C LEU A 148 -2.18 -17.96 5.36
N ASN A 149 -2.51 -18.22 4.10
CA ASN A 149 -2.80 -19.58 3.69
C ASN A 149 -1.47 -20.35 3.65
N THR A 150 -1.01 -20.77 4.83
CA THR A 150 0.18 -21.61 5.00
C THR A 150 -0.13 -23.07 4.68
N ASP A 151 -0.94 -23.32 3.64
CA ASP A 151 -1.18 -24.67 3.13
C ASP A 151 0.05 -25.22 2.41
N SER A 152 1.05 -24.39 2.14
CA SER A 152 2.43 -24.83 1.99
C SER A 152 3.12 -24.67 3.34
N HIS A 153 3.52 -25.79 3.96
CA HIS A 153 4.52 -25.83 5.01
C HIS A 153 5.56 -24.73 4.73
N LEU A 154 5.69 -23.71 5.59
CA LEU A 154 6.74 -22.71 5.40
C LEU A 154 8.04 -23.47 5.18
N PRO A 155 8.90 -23.05 4.22
CA PRO A 155 10.22 -23.65 4.10
C PRO A 155 10.84 -23.61 5.48
N ARG A 156 11.20 -24.80 5.99
CA ARG A 156 11.90 -24.88 7.26
C ARG A 156 13.17 -24.08 7.05
N LEU A 157 13.25 -22.93 7.70
CA LEU A 157 14.48 -22.14 7.71
C LEU A 157 15.56 -23.09 8.19
N ASP A 158 16.63 -23.20 7.42
CA ASP A 158 17.79 -23.94 7.88
C ASP A 158 18.15 -23.37 9.26
N PRO A 159 18.22 -24.21 10.30
CA PRO A 159 18.58 -23.73 11.61
C PRO A 159 19.94 -23.07 11.47
N VAL A 160 19.99 -21.75 11.66
CA VAL A 160 21.24 -21.03 11.66
C VAL A 160 22.01 -21.50 12.88
N GLU A 161 23.02 -22.34 12.66
CA GLU A 161 23.95 -22.74 13.70
C GLU A 161 24.56 -21.46 14.27
N LYS A 162 24.30 -21.21 15.56
CA LYS A 162 24.94 -20.08 16.23
C LYS A 162 26.46 -20.30 16.13
N PRO A 163 27.23 -19.30 15.69
CA PRO A 163 28.68 -19.43 15.66
C PRO A 163 29.18 -19.77 17.06
N SER A 164 30.21 -20.62 17.13
CA SER A 164 30.81 -20.98 18.41
C SER A 164 31.26 -19.71 19.15
N SER A 165 31.16 -19.72 20.49
CA SER A 165 31.55 -18.57 21.33
C SER A 165 32.95 -18.06 21.02
N LEU A 166 33.89 -18.95 20.69
CA LEU A 166 35.24 -18.60 20.27
C LEU A 166 35.31 -17.93 18.89
N LYS A 167 34.48 -18.36 17.92
CA LYS A 167 34.39 -17.67 16.62
C LYS A 167 33.85 -16.26 16.79
N ILE A 168 32.83 -16.09 17.64
CA ILE A 168 32.28 -14.76 17.97
C ILE A 168 33.36 -13.91 18.65
N LEU A 169 34.04 -14.46 19.67
CA LEU A 169 35.08 -13.75 20.40
C LEU A 169 36.23 -13.32 19.48
N HIS A 170 36.71 -14.22 18.62
CA HIS A 170 37.75 -13.90 17.64
C HIS A 170 37.29 -12.79 16.69
N HIS A 171 36.06 -12.85 16.19
CA HIS A 171 35.53 -11.80 15.32
C HIS A 171 35.42 -10.46 16.04
N LEU A 172 34.93 -10.44 17.28
CA LEU A 172 34.84 -9.23 18.09
C LEU A 172 36.22 -8.63 18.37
N ILE A 173 37.21 -9.45 18.72
CA ILE A 173 38.59 -9.00 18.95
C ILE A 173 39.20 -8.48 17.65
N SER A 174 39.08 -9.23 16.55
CA SER A 174 39.60 -8.82 15.24
C SER A 174 38.98 -7.51 14.77
N ASN A 175 37.68 -7.35 14.92
CA ASN A 175 36.99 -6.11 14.55
C ASN A 175 37.39 -4.95 15.46
N ARG A 176 37.53 -5.19 16.77
CA ARG A 176 37.98 -4.18 17.73
C ARG A 176 39.42 -3.74 17.48
N LEU A 177 40.32 -4.66 17.10
CA LEU A 177 41.69 -4.35 16.70
C LEU A 177 41.74 -3.61 15.37
N ASN A 178 40.92 -4.00 14.39
CA ASN A 178 40.84 -3.29 13.11
C ASN A 178 40.34 -1.85 13.29
N ILE A 179 39.34 -1.63 14.14
CA ILE A 179 38.87 -0.28 14.49
C ILE A 179 39.98 0.50 15.20
N PHE A 180 40.65 -0.13 16.17
CA PHE A 180 41.75 0.49 16.91
C PHE A 180 42.92 0.87 16.00
N LEU A 181 43.29 0.02 15.03
CA LEU A 181 44.39 0.26 14.11
C LEU A 181 44.06 1.26 13.00
N LYS A 182 42.78 1.40 12.64
CA LYS A 182 42.36 2.32 11.58
C LYS A 182 42.25 3.77 12.06
N ASP A 183 42.11 3.97 13.37
CA ASP A 183 41.99 5.30 13.97
C ASP A 183 43.32 5.78 14.58
N ASN A 184 44.15 6.42 13.73
CA ASN A 184 45.48 6.90 14.10
C ASN A 184 45.46 7.90 15.27
N GLN A 185 44.38 8.65 15.47
CA GLN A 185 44.25 9.61 16.59
C GLN A 185 44.06 8.89 17.93
N TYR A 186 43.39 7.74 17.92
CA TYR A 186 43.22 6.93 19.12
C TYR A 186 44.53 6.28 19.56
N ILE A 187 45.32 5.77 18.61
CA ILE A 187 46.63 5.17 18.88
C ILE A 187 47.59 6.21 19.48
N SER A 188 47.61 7.42 18.91
CA SER A 188 48.50 8.49 19.40
C SER A 188 48.17 8.89 20.85
N ASN A 189 46.88 8.99 21.18
CA ASN A 189 46.44 9.46 22.49
C ASN A 189 46.45 8.35 23.55
N ALA A 190 46.13 7.12 23.18
CA ALA A 190 46.00 6.01 24.14
C ALA A 190 47.33 5.31 24.45
N ILE A 191 48.28 5.26 23.51
CA ILE A 191 49.55 4.52 23.67
C ILE A 191 50.74 5.47 23.73
N LEU A 192 50.84 6.41 22.78
CA LEU A 192 52.03 7.25 22.60
C LEU A 192 52.16 8.31 23.70
N GLN A 193 51.09 9.05 24.01
CA GLN A 193 51.10 10.07 25.07
C GLN A 193 51.50 9.53 26.46
N PRO A 194 50.89 8.44 26.98
CA PRO A 194 51.28 7.89 28.28
C PRO A 194 52.70 7.34 28.30
N ALA A 195 53.15 6.71 27.21
CA ALA A 195 54.51 6.20 27.10
C ALA A 195 55.56 7.31 27.15
N VAL A 196 55.34 8.42 26.42
CA VAL A 196 56.23 9.57 26.45
C VAL A 196 56.29 10.18 27.85
N ILE A 197 55.15 10.37 28.52
CA ILE A 197 55.09 10.90 29.88
C ILE A 197 55.84 9.98 30.86
N SER A 198 55.68 8.67 30.75
CA SER A 198 56.38 7.69 31.59
C SER A 198 57.89 7.68 31.38
N THR A 199 58.40 8.05 30.21
CA THR A 199 59.84 8.10 29.92
C THR A 199 60.49 9.44 30.26
N LEU A 200 59.69 10.49 30.40
CA LEU A 200 60.14 11.85 30.74
C LEU A 200 60.10 12.15 32.24
N LEU A 201 59.44 11.28 33.02
CA LEU A 201 59.41 11.27 34.49
C LEU A 201 60.50 10.33 35.03
#